data_AF-A0A8S1PSY0-F1
#
_entry.id   AF-A0A8S1PSY0-F1
#
_cell.length_a   1.000
_cell.length_b   1.000
_cell.length_c   1.000
_cell.angle_alpha   90.00
_cell.angle_beta   90.00
_cell.angle_gamma   90.00
#
_symmetry.space_group_name_H-M   'P 1'
#
loop_
_entity.id
_entity.type
_entity.pdbx_description
1 polymer ?
#
loop_
_entity_poly.entity_id
_entity_poly.type
_entity_poly.pdbx_seq_one_letter_code
_entity_poly.pdbx_strand_id
1 'polypeptide(L)'
;MNYSHWIKKTILNKQQLKKASHNSQSIQKKKINKEQLLSIRDLYKQQKWQQLITVSKRNRGLFQEYDQIRVQGRDINVGEAVLINSGDNHEDDYIGIIKQIVSIMVPRTNKYICLCNIQWYMRKSEVIKNHPKSNEWVSEQELFKTKHQEYILAQTIINKCNIITCNEYVELNEIESTIYFNRLSWDSEKQKFRGYEILQKFCLCRQPLNPDRKYIQCDSCKEWYHLECVGIIEEKIGNNNYFCQICQ
;
A
#
# COMPACT_ATOMS: atom_id res chain seq x y z
N MET A 1 -11.28 -8.19 -23.06
CA MET A 1 -10.02 -8.65 -23.70
C MET A 1 -8.85 -7.84 -23.12
N ASN A 2 -8.09 -8.49 -22.24
CA ASN A 2 -6.74 -8.19 -21.72
C ASN A 2 -6.38 -6.76 -21.30
N TYR A 3 -6.31 -6.54 -19.97
CA TYR A 3 -5.40 -5.57 -19.36
C TYR A 3 -4.25 -6.31 -18.67
N SER A 4 -3.13 -6.42 -19.37
CA SER A 4 -1.84 -6.75 -18.79
C SER A 4 -0.88 -5.64 -19.18
N HIS A 5 -0.41 -4.82 -18.23
CA HIS A 5 0.85 -4.08 -18.39
C HIS A 5 1.30 -3.47 -17.06
N TRP A 6 2.04 -4.26 -16.28
CA TRP A 6 3.11 -3.73 -15.44
C TRP A 6 4.36 -4.59 -15.65
N ILE A 7 5.51 -3.89 -15.73
CA ILE A 7 6.89 -4.39 -15.75
C ILE A 7 7.41 -4.95 -17.11
N LYS A 8 8.08 -4.08 -17.86
CA LYS A 8 9.37 -4.43 -18.50
C LYS A 8 10.39 -3.36 -18.19
N LYS A 9 11.29 -3.65 -17.24
CA LYS A 9 12.58 -2.95 -17.09
C LYS A 9 13.48 -3.41 -18.24
N THR A 10 13.94 -2.48 -19.08
CA THR A 10 14.96 -2.76 -20.08
C THR A 10 16.32 -2.31 -19.55
N ILE A 11 17.23 -3.29 -19.42
CA ILE A 11 18.65 -3.12 -19.11
C ILE A 11 19.33 -2.52 -20.36
N LEU A 12 20.02 -1.38 -20.22
CA LEU A 12 20.92 -0.89 -21.27
C LEU A 12 22.37 -1.23 -20.90
N ASN A 13 22.95 -2.14 -21.69
CA ASN A 13 24.38 -2.39 -21.74
C ASN A 13 25.10 -1.22 -22.43
N LYS A 14 26.12 -0.67 -21.76
CA LYS A 14 27.15 0.16 -22.39
C LYS A 14 28.12 -0.74 -23.14
N GLN A 15 28.35 -0.46 -24.42
CA GLN A 15 29.66 -0.41 -25.09
C GLN A 15 29.48 -0.38 -26.61
N GLN A 16 29.89 0.70 -27.27
CA GLN A 16 31.04 0.69 -28.20
C GLN A 16 31.21 2.06 -28.89
N LEU A 17 32.47 2.43 -29.01
CA LEU A 17 33.02 3.60 -29.69
C LEU A 17 32.84 3.52 -31.22
N LYS A 18 32.76 4.67 -31.92
CA LYS A 18 33.75 5.06 -32.94
C LYS A 18 33.56 6.50 -33.47
N LYS A 19 34.68 6.98 -34.00
CA LYS A 19 35.17 8.35 -34.27
C LYS A 19 34.49 9.14 -35.41
N ALA A 20 34.36 10.45 -35.17
CA ALA A 20 34.68 11.63 -35.99
C ALA A 20 34.66 11.59 -37.54
N SER A 21 33.98 12.58 -38.15
CA SER A 21 34.63 13.62 -38.97
C SER A 21 33.72 14.82 -39.34
N HIS A 22 34.35 15.99 -39.24
CA HIS A 22 34.21 17.31 -39.89
C HIS A 22 32.87 18.01 -40.24
N ASN A 23 32.68 19.12 -39.52
CA ASN A 23 32.65 20.53 -39.97
C ASN A 23 31.54 21.01 -40.94
N SER A 24 30.64 21.84 -40.42
CA SER A 24 30.42 23.21 -40.94
C SER A 24 29.51 24.00 -39.98
N GLN A 25 29.95 25.21 -39.68
CA GLN A 25 29.32 26.17 -38.77
C GLN A 25 28.03 26.73 -39.38
N SER A 26 26.95 26.78 -38.60
CA SER A 26 25.95 27.84 -38.73
C SER A 26 25.14 28.01 -37.43
N ILE A 27 25.49 29.08 -36.72
CA ILE A 27 24.65 30.02 -35.98
C ILE A 27 23.39 29.44 -35.29
N GLN A 28 23.52 29.35 -33.97
CA GLN A 28 22.48 29.04 -33.00
C GLN A 28 21.24 29.93 -33.14
N LYS A 29 20.09 29.34 -33.48
CA LYS A 29 18.79 29.79 -32.99
C LYS A 29 18.36 28.84 -31.88
N LYS A 30 18.43 29.30 -30.63
CA LYS A 30 17.83 28.61 -29.47
C LYS A 30 16.35 28.37 -29.76
N LYS A 31 15.98 27.17 -30.19
CA LYS A 31 14.60 26.68 -30.09
C LYS A 31 14.30 26.51 -28.61
N ILE A 32 13.61 27.49 -28.03
CA ILE A 32 12.90 27.29 -26.78
C ILE A 32 11.93 26.14 -27.03
N ASN A 33 12.18 25.00 -26.40
CA ASN A 33 11.30 23.86 -26.46
C ASN A 33 10.02 24.25 -25.70
N LYS A 34 9.01 24.77 -26.42
CA LYS A 34 7.65 24.92 -25.88
C LYS A 34 7.14 23.50 -25.64
N GLU A 35 7.31 22.97 -24.44
CA GLU A 35 6.46 21.88 -23.98
C GLU A 35 5.02 22.34 -24.20
N GLN A 36 4.29 21.65 -25.09
CA GLN A 36 2.87 21.91 -25.29
C GLN A 36 2.18 21.75 -23.94
N LEU A 37 1.61 22.84 -23.42
CA LEU A 37 0.81 22.82 -22.21
C LEU A 37 -0.40 21.91 -22.48
N LEU A 38 -0.35 20.66 -22.00
CA LEU A 38 -1.44 19.70 -22.16
C LEU A 38 -2.70 20.27 -21.50
N SER A 39 -3.84 20.15 -22.17
CA SER A 39 -5.10 20.61 -21.59
C SER A 39 -5.51 19.70 -20.40
N ILE A 40 -6.38 20.20 -19.52
CA ILE A 40 -6.97 19.39 -18.43
C ILE A 40 -7.60 18.10 -18.97
N ARG A 41 -8.24 18.16 -20.15
CA ARG A 41 -8.84 16.99 -20.79
C ARG A 41 -7.79 15.98 -21.24
N ASP A 42 -6.66 16.44 -21.75
CA ASP A 42 -5.57 15.56 -22.20
C ASP A 42 -4.86 14.90 -21.01
N LEU A 43 -4.60 15.67 -19.95
CA LEU A 43 -4.04 15.16 -18.70
C LEU A 43 -4.95 14.11 -18.07
N TYR A 44 -6.27 14.33 -18.06
CA TYR A 44 -7.25 13.36 -17.59
C TYR A 44 -7.24 12.08 -18.43
N LYS A 45 -7.29 12.19 -19.76
CA LYS A 45 -7.26 11.03 -20.67
C LYS A 45 -5.98 10.20 -20.52
N GLN A 46 -4.86 10.86 -20.23
CA GLN A 46 -3.56 10.23 -19.99
C GLN A 46 -3.37 9.78 -18.53
N GLN A 47 -4.38 9.96 -17.66
CA GLN A 47 -4.34 9.65 -16.22
C GLN A 47 -3.15 10.30 -15.49
N LYS A 48 -2.73 11.50 -15.92
CA LYS A 48 -1.61 12.26 -15.34
C LYS A 48 -2.09 13.08 -14.14
N TRP A 49 -2.56 12.41 -13.09
CA TRP A 49 -3.25 13.04 -11.96
C TRP A 49 -2.41 14.10 -11.26
N GLN A 50 -1.14 13.82 -10.96
CA GLN A 50 -0.27 14.79 -10.28
C GLN A 50 -0.06 16.07 -11.11
N GLN A 51 0.09 15.95 -12.43
CA GLN A 51 0.23 17.10 -13.32
C GLN A 51 -1.09 17.87 -13.43
N LEU A 52 -2.22 17.16 -13.51
CA LEU A 52 -3.56 17.72 -13.51
C LEU A 52 -3.80 18.58 -12.25
N ILE A 53 -3.43 18.09 -11.07
CA ILE A 53 -3.48 18.84 -9.80
C ILE A 53 -2.62 20.09 -9.87
N THR A 54 -1.37 19.94 -10.33
CA THR A 54 -0.40 21.05 -10.40
C THR A 54 -0.91 22.17 -11.31
N VAL A 55 -1.44 21.82 -12.49
CA VAL A 55 -2.02 22.78 -13.44
C VAL A 55 -3.27 23.43 -12.83
N SER A 56 -4.13 22.66 -12.19
CA SER A 56 -5.40 23.17 -11.64
C SER A 56 -5.17 24.16 -10.49
N LYS A 57 -4.21 23.88 -9.59
CA LYS A 57 -3.83 24.81 -8.50
C LYS A 57 -3.30 26.15 -9.00
N ARG A 58 -2.67 26.20 -10.17
CA ARG A 58 -2.14 27.43 -10.78
C ARG A 58 -3.23 28.28 -11.44
N ASN A 59 -4.40 27.72 -11.71
CA ASN A 59 -5.50 28.38 -12.40
C ASN A 59 -6.63 28.67 -11.42
N ARG A 60 -6.88 29.96 -11.15
CA ARG A 60 -7.87 30.39 -10.16
C ARG A 60 -9.26 29.82 -10.47
N GLY A 61 -9.91 29.25 -9.45
CA GLY A 61 -11.26 28.70 -9.54
C GLY A 61 -11.36 27.29 -10.12
N LEU A 62 -10.24 26.67 -10.53
CA LEU A 62 -10.28 25.30 -11.06
C LEU A 62 -10.05 24.22 -10.01
N PHE A 63 -9.49 24.55 -8.84
CA PHE A 63 -9.13 23.60 -7.80
C PHE A 63 -9.87 23.91 -6.51
N GLN A 64 -10.47 22.89 -5.91
CA GLN A 64 -11.05 22.97 -4.58
C GLN A 64 -10.70 21.72 -3.76
N GLU A 65 -10.54 21.91 -2.47
CA GLU A 65 -10.22 20.87 -1.48
C GLU A 65 -11.37 20.72 -0.48
N TYR A 66 -11.54 19.51 0.03
CA TYR A 66 -12.65 19.13 0.92
C TYR A 66 -12.16 18.21 2.03
N ASP A 67 -12.88 18.21 3.15
CA ASP A 67 -12.62 17.30 4.26
C ASP A 67 -13.41 15.99 4.14
N GLN A 68 -14.48 15.98 3.34
CA GLN A 68 -15.40 14.86 3.16
C GLN A 68 -15.88 14.71 1.72
N ILE A 69 -16.13 13.46 1.30
CA ILE A 69 -16.74 13.11 0.02
C ILE A 69 -17.77 12.00 0.19
N ARG A 70 -18.86 12.03 -0.59
CA ARG A 70 -19.79 10.91 -0.70
C ARG A 70 -19.47 10.07 -1.93
N VAL A 71 -19.07 8.81 -1.72
CA VAL A 71 -18.78 7.84 -2.79
C VAL A 71 -19.66 6.60 -2.61
N GLN A 72 -20.38 6.19 -3.66
CA GLN A 72 -21.30 5.05 -3.62
C GLN A 72 -22.29 5.08 -2.42
N GLY A 73 -22.79 6.27 -2.09
CA GLY A 73 -23.74 6.47 -0.98
C GLY A 73 -23.11 6.55 0.42
N ARG A 74 -21.79 6.46 0.55
CA ARG A 74 -21.08 6.52 1.84
C ARG A 74 -20.30 7.82 1.98
N ASP A 75 -20.41 8.46 3.13
CA ASP A 75 -19.64 9.67 3.48
C ASP A 75 -18.28 9.27 4.01
N ILE A 76 -17.20 9.71 3.37
CA ILE A 76 -15.81 9.36 3.67
C ILE A 76 -15.01 10.62 3.94
N ASN A 77 -14.23 10.64 5.02
CA ASN A 77 -13.45 11.78 5.46
C ASN A 77 -11.96 11.61 5.14
N VAL A 78 -11.23 12.74 5.06
CA VAL A 78 -9.77 12.74 5.09
C VAL A 78 -9.29 12.06 6.38
N GLY A 79 -8.31 11.16 6.26
CA GLY A 79 -7.76 10.38 7.36
C GLY A 79 -8.36 8.98 7.50
N GLU A 80 -9.50 8.69 6.87
CA GLU A 80 -10.12 7.36 6.89
C GLU A 80 -9.43 6.39 5.92
N ALA A 81 -9.48 5.09 6.27
CA ALA A 81 -9.01 4.01 5.43
C ALA A 81 -10.11 3.54 4.48
N VAL A 82 -9.73 3.23 3.25
CA VAL A 82 -10.64 2.83 2.18
C VAL A 82 -10.13 1.63 1.40
N LEU A 83 -11.07 0.82 0.95
CA LEU A 83 -10.90 -0.24 -0.05
C LEU A 83 -11.09 0.35 -1.44
N ILE A 84 -10.15 0.07 -2.33
CA ILE A 84 -10.05 0.65 -3.67
C ILE A 84 -9.97 -0.48 -4.68
N ASN A 85 -10.84 -0.39 -5.69
CA ASN A 85 -11.01 -1.43 -6.71
C ASN A 85 -9.70 -1.69 -7.47
N SER A 86 -9.26 -2.94 -7.52
CA SER A 86 -8.12 -3.38 -8.34
C SER A 86 -8.46 -3.62 -9.82
N GLY A 87 -9.75 -3.58 -10.16
CA GLY A 87 -10.30 -3.91 -11.47
C GLY A 87 -11.07 -5.22 -11.41
N ASP A 88 -10.55 -6.27 -12.06
CA ASP A 88 -11.24 -7.55 -12.20
C ASP A 88 -10.88 -8.57 -11.10
N ASN A 89 -9.94 -8.27 -10.20
CA ASN A 89 -9.47 -9.19 -9.15
C ASN A 89 -9.77 -8.66 -7.74
N HIS A 90 -11.01 -8.80 -7.31
CA HIS A 90 -11.50 -8.25 -6.04
C HIS A 90 -10.82 -8.82 -4.78
N GLU A 91 -10.19 -10.01 -4.85
CA GLU A 91 -9.43 -10.57 -3.72
C GLU A 91 -8.18 -9.74 -3.38
N ASP A 92 -7.67 -8.99 -4.36
CA ASP A 92 -6.49 -8.12 -4.24
C ASP A 92 -6.85 -6.63 -4.26
N ASP A 93 -8.07 -6.26 -3.86
CA ASP A 93 -8.45 -4.84 -3.75
C ASP A 93 -7.47 -4.07 -2.86
N TYR A 94 -7.09 -2.88 -3.32
CA TYR A 94 -6.06 -2.07 -2.67
C TYR A 94 -6.60 -1.37 -1.43
N ILE A 95 -5.70 -1.07 -0.49
CA ILE A 95 -6.05 -0.34 0.73
C ILE A 95 -5.16 0.88 0.87
N GLY A 96 -5.76 1.99 1.28
CA GLY A 96 -5.01 3.17 1.64
C GLY A 96 -5.78 4.14 2.51
N ILE A 97 -5.06 5.13 3.03
CA ILE A 97 -5.61 6.22 3.83
C ILE A 97 -5.80 7.44 2.94
N ILE A 98 -6.98 8.04 2.98
CA ILE A 98 -7.22 9.31 2.28
C ILE A 98 -6.41 10.41 2.93
N LYS A 99 -5.50 11.02 2.17
CA LYS A 99 -4.69 12.16 2.59
C LYS A 99 -5.25 13.49 2.14
N GLN A 100 -6.00 13.50 1.04
CA GLN A 100 -6.57 14.72 0.47
C GLN A 100 -7.75 14.38 -0.42
N ILE A 101 -8.79 15.21 -0.41
CA ILE A 101 -9.95 15.11 -1.32
C ILE A 101 -10.03 16.40 -2.09
N VAL A 102 -10.11 16.31 -3.42
CA VAL A 102 -10.12 17.48 -4.29
C VAL A 102 -11.08 17.34 -5.45
N SER A 103 -11.60 18.47 -5.93
CA SER A 103 -12.30 18.57 -7.20
C SER A 103 -11.57 19.50 -8.15
N ILE A 104 -11.63 19.14 -9.44
CA ILE A 104 -11.09 19.94 -10.53
C ILE A 104 -12.20 20.28 -11.50
N MET A 105 -12.51 21.57 -11.63
CA MET A 105 -13.45 22.05 -12.65
C MET A 105 -12.84 21.89 -14.04
N VAL A 106 -13.55 21.26 -14.97
CA VAL A 106 -13.12 21.17 -16.37
C VAL A 106 -13.63 22.39 -17.13
N PRO A 107 -12.74 23.28 -17.64
CA PRO A 107 -13.17 24.52 -18.29
C PRO A 107 -14.10 24.30 -19.48
N ARG A 108 -15.02 25.25 -19.68
CA ARG A 108 -16.05 25.21 -20.75
C ARG A 108 -16.99 24.01 -20.65
N THR A 109 -17.09 23.41 -19.47
CA THR A 109 -18.04 22.35 -19.13
C THR A 109 -18.55 22.57 -17.72
N ASN A 110 -19.63 21.90 -17.36
CA ASN A 110 -20.14 21.86 -15.98
C ASN A 110 -19.68 20.59 -15.23
N LYS A 111 -18.56 19.98 -15.66
CA LYS A 111 -18.07 18.72 -15.10
C LYS A 111 -16.92 18.96 -14.14
N TYR A 112 -16.87 18.14 -13.10
CA TYR A 112 -15.79 18.09 -12.12
C TYR A 112 -15.11 16.73 -12.18
N ILE A 113 -13.79 16.72 -11.99
CA ILE A 113 -13.00 15.51 -11.76
C ILE A 113 -12.74 15.45 -10.26
N CYS A 114 -13.25 14.42 -9.59
CA CYS A 114 -13.00 14.22 -8.17
C CYS A 114 -11.84 13.24 -7.98
N LEU A 115 -10.80 13.68 -7.27
CA LEU A 115 -9.61 12.88 -6.99
C LEU A 115 -9.40 12.78 -5.47
N CYS A 116 -8.84 11.65 -5.05
CA CYS A 116 -8.37 11.45 -3.68
C CYS A 116 -6.87 11.15 -3.72
N ASN A 117 -6.06 11.85 -2.95
CA ASN A 117 -4.67 11.46 -2.69
C ASN A 117 -4.67 10.35 -1.63
N ILE A 118 -4.08 9.21 -1.95
CA ILE A 118 -4.09 8.01 -1.11
C ILE A 118 -2.67 7.71 -0.63
N GLN A 119 -2.50 7.47 0.67
CA GLN A 119 -1.31 6.80 1.21
C GLN A 119 -1.54 5.29 1.18
N TRP A 120 -0.78 4.60 0.34
CA TRP A 120 -0.97 3.17 0.10
C TRP A 120 -0.40 2.29 1.20
N TYR A 121 -1.10 1.18 1.43
CA TYR A 121 -0.63 0.04 2.21
C TYR A 121 -0.43 -1.16 1.28
N MET A 122 0.57 -1.98 1.56
CA MET A 122 0.79 -3.25 0.86
C MET A 122 0.20 -4.41 1.64
N ARG A 123 -0.34 -5.39 0.92
CA ARG A 123 -0.81 -6.66 1.46
C ARG A 123 0.33 -7.67 1.64
N LYS A 124 0.08 -8.72 2.43
CA LYS A 124 0.97 -9.88 2.56
C LYS A 124 1.37 -10.44 1.19
N SER A 125 0.39 -10.68 0.30
CA SER A 125 0.60 -11.24 -1.04
C SER A 125 1.59 -10.44 -1.90
N GLU A 126 1.76 -9.15 -1.63
CA GLU A 126 2.67 -8.27 -2.36
C GLU A 126 4.08 -8.24 -1.73
N VAL A 127 4.17 -8.18 -0.39
CA VAL A 127 5.47 -8.10 0.30
C VAL A 127 6.23 -9.42 0.22
N ILE A 128 5.55 -10.57 0.30
CA ILE A 128 6.20 -11.89 0.28
C ILE A 128 6.88 -12.18 -1.07
N LYS A 129 6.43 -11.55 -2.17
CA LYS A 129 7.06 -11.68 -3.49
C LYS A 129 8.52 -11.21 -3.47
N ASN A 130 8.83 -10.22 -2.65
CA ASN A 130 10.17 -9.65 -2.52
C ASN A 130 10.85 -10.02 -1.19
N HIS A 131 10.10 -10.58 -0.24
CA HIS A 131 10.62 -11.04 1.05
C HIS A 131 9.97 -12.38 1.47
N PRO A 132 10.26 -13.51 0.81
CA PRO A 132 9.50 -14.76 1.00
C PRO A 132 9.48 -15.29 2.44
N LYS A 133 10.55 -15.08 3.19
CA LYS A 133 10.65 -15.49 4.61
C LYS A 133 9.62 -14.83 5.52
N SER A 134 9.02 -13.70 5.12
CA SER A 134 7.98 -13.07 5.94
C SER A 134 6.66 -13.84 5.95
N ASN A 135 6.48 -14.79 5.03
CA ASN A 135 5.29 -15.62 4.99
C ASN A 135 5.06 -16.40 6.31
N GLU A 136 6.13 -16.67 7.06
CA GLU A 136 6.09 -17.44 8.31
C GLU A 136 5.50 -16.66 9.50
N TRP A 137 5.53 -15.32 9.46
CA TRP A 137 5.18 -14.47 10.61
C TRP A 137 4.23 -13.30 10.29
N VAL A 138 3.97 -13.02 9.02
CA VAL A 138 2.97 -12.04 8.59
C VAL A 138 1.57 -12.66 8.57
N SER A 139 0.59 -11.97 9.17
CA SER A 139 -0.82 -12.35 9.08
C SER A 139 -1.45 -11.95 7.74
N GLU A 140 -2.49 -12.67 7.32
CA GLU A 140 -3.30 -12.33 6.14
C GLU A 140 -3.98 -10.96 6.26
N GLN A 141 -4.36 -10.55 7.48
CA GLN A 141 -5.00 -9.25 7.75
C GLN A 141 -4.02 -8.14 8.14
N GLU A 142 -2.71 -8.42 8.08
CA GLU A 142 -1.68 -7.43 8.31
C GLU A 142 -1.40 -6.62 7.04
N LEU A 143 -1.52 -5.30 7.16
CA LEU A 143 -1.16 -4.36 6.12
C LEU A 143 0.14 -3.66 6.44
N PHE A 144 0.86 -3.21 5.41
CA PHE A 144 2.14 -2.54 5.56
C PHE A 144 2.12 -1.14 4.97
N LYS A 145 2.14 -0.14 5.85
CA LYS A 145 2.17 1.27 5.44
C LYS A 145 3.38 1.54 4.55
N THR A 146 3.16 2.17 3.40
CA THR A 146 4.26 2.62 2.53
C THR A 146 4.43 4.14 2.62
N LYS A 147 5.47 4.67 1.97
CA LYS A 147 5.60 6.11 1.69
C LYS A 147 4.90 6.51 0.40
N HIS A 148 4.44 5.56 -0.41
CA HIS A 148 3.89 5.82 -1.71
C HIS A 148 2.53 6.52 -1.59
N GLN A 149 2.44 7.70 -2.23
CA GLN A 149 1.20 8.46 -2.35
C GLN A 149 0.88 8.71 -3.81
N GLU A 150 -0.38 8.56 -4.17
CA GLU A 150 -0.87 8.84 -5.51
C GLU A 150 -2.31 9.34 -5.47
N TYR A 151 -2.67 10.18 -6.45
CA TYR A 151 -4.06 10.53 -6.69
C TYR A 151 -4.77 9.46 -7.50
N ILE A 152 -5.97 9.08 -7.06
CA ILE A 152 -6.89 8.21 -7.79
C ILE A 152 -8.19 8.94 -8.09
N LEU A 153 -8.99 8.41 -9.02
CA LEU A 153 -10.38 8.84 -9.17
C LEU A 153 -11.19 8.43 -7.95
N ALA A 154 -11.92 9.36 -7.34
CA ALA A 154 -12.71 9.05 -6.14
C ALA A 154 -13.70 7.89 -6.35
N GLN A 155 -14.21 7.72 -7.57
CA GLN A 155 -15.16 6.66 -7.93
C GLN A 155 -14.60 5.23 -7.78
N THR A 156 -13.27 5.05 -7.73
CA THR A 156 -12.65 3.72 -7.57
C THR A 156 -12.65 3.25 -6.11
N ILE A 157 -13.02 4.12 -5.17
CA ILE A 157 -13.25 3.73 -3.78
C ILE A 157 -14.54 2.90 -3.70
N ILE A 158 -14.44 1.69 -3.17
CA ILE A 158 -15.56 0.75 -3.04
C ILE A 158 -16.20 0.86 -1.66
N ASN A 159 -15.38 0.87 -0.61
CA ASN A 159 -15.88 0.85 0.77
C ASN A 159 -14.89 1.50 1.75
N LYS A 160 -15.35 1.77 2.97
CA LYS A 160 -14.47 2.04 4.11
C LYS A 160 -13.90 0.73 4.66
N CYS A 161 -12.75 0.82 5.30
CA CYS A 161 -12.19 -0.23 6.12
C CYS A 161 -11.55 0.39 7.37
N ASN A 162 -11.19 -0.44 8.34
CA ASN A 162 -10.52 -0.01 9.56
C ASN A 162 -9.11 -0.59 9.60
N ILE A 163 -8.14 0.24 9.96
CA ILE A 163 -6.76 -0.20 10.21
C ILE A 163 -6.45 0.14 11.66
N ILE A 164 -6.41 -0.90 12.50
CA ILE A 164 -6.15 -0.77 13.95
C ILE A 164 -4.73 -1.23 14.28
N THR A 165 -4.34 -1.09 15.54
CA THR A 165 -3.05 -1.61 16.03
C THR A 165 -3.10 -3.14 16.17
N CYS A 166 -1.92 -3.78 16.16
CA CYS A 166 -1.83 -5.23 16.40
C CYS A 166 -2.41 -5.65 17.76
N ASN A 167 -2.29 -4.80 18.79
CA ASN A 167 -2.79 -5.09 20.13
C ASN A 167 -4.32 -5.05 20.16
N GLU A 168 -4.93 -4.01 19.59
CA GLU A 168 -6.39 -3.92 19.47
C GLU A 168 -6.94 -5.10 18.64
N TYR A 169 -6.23 -5.52 17.59
CA TYR A 169 -6.67 -6.61 16.72
C TYR A 169 -6.72 -7.96 17.44
N VAL A 170 -5.73 -8.29 18.27
CA VAL A 170 -5.71 -9.57 19.00
C VAL A 170 -6.73 -9.64 20.13
N GLU A 171 -7.29 -8.49 20.54
CA GLU A 171 -8.33 -8.39 21.56
C GLU A 171 -9.76 -8.48 20.97
N LEU A 172 -9.91 -8.57 19.64
CA LEU A 172 -11.22 -8.70 19.00
C LEU A 172 -11.82 -10.09 19.20
N ASN A 173 -13.10 -10.13 19.56
CA ASN A 173 -13.87 -11.38 19.66
C ASN A 173 -14.28 -11.92 18.28
N GLU A 174 -14.60 -11.01 17.35
CA GLU A 174 -15.01 -11.33 15.99
C GLU A 174 -14.26 -10.42 15.01
N ILE A 175 -13.76 -11.01 13.92
CA ILE A 175 -12.94 -10.30 12.93
C ILE A 175 -13.78 -10.15 11.66
N GLU A 176 -14.28 -8.94 11.43
CA GLU A 176 -14.90 -8.59 10.15
C GLU A 176 -13.85 -8.49 9.04
N SER A 177 -14.23 -8.82 7.80
CA SER A 177 -13.32 -8.81 6.64
C SER A 177 -12.78 -7.42 6.26
N THR A 178 -13.37 -6.35 6.81
CA THR A 178 -12.95 -4.96 6.58
C THR A 178 -12.05 -4.41 7.71
N ILE A 179 -11.73 -5.24 8.70
CA ILE A 179 -10.81 -4.89 9.78
C ILE A 179 -9.43 -5.46 9.44
N TYR A 180 -8.46 -4.56 9.37
CA TYR A 180 -7.06 -4.86 9.16
C TYR A 180 -6.25 -4.30 10.33
N PHE A 181 -5.00 -4.71 10.44
CA PHE A 181 -4.09 -4.09 11.40
C PHE A 181 -2.76 -3.74 10.78
N ASN A 182 -2.06 -2.82 11.44
CA ASN A 182 -0.73 -2.38 11.03
C ASN A 182 0.18 -2.23 12.26
N ARG A 183 1.40 -2.76 12.16
CA ARG A 183 2.48 -2.54 13.13
C ARG A 183 3.84 -2.25 12.51
N LEU A 184 3.99 -2.49 11.20
CA LEU A 184 5.23 -2.29 10.46
C LEU A 184 5.00 -1.41 9.23
N SER A 185 6.05 -0.73 8.77
CA SER A 185 6.03 -0.07 7.46
C SER A 185 6.87 -0.83 6.45
N TRP A 186 6.52 -0.75 5.18
CA TRP A 186 7.28 -1.34 4.08
C TRP A 186 8.05 -0.27 3.30
N ASP A 187 9.36 -0.49 3.15
CA ASP A 187 10.24 0.34 2.33
C ASP A 187 10.34 -0.29 0.93
N SER A 188 9.56 0.22 -0.02
CA SER A 188 9.48 -0.33 -1.37
C SER A 188 10.79 -0.23 -2.17
N GLU A 189 11.64 0.75 -1.86
CA GLU A 189 12.94 0.92 -2.54
C GLU A 189 13.95 -0.12 -2.06
N LYS A 190 13.97 -0.35 -0.74
CA LYS A 190 14.91 -1.31 -0.12
C LYS A 190 14.36 -2.72 -0.01
N GLN A 191 13.08 -2.90 -0.31
CA GLN A 191 12.33 -4.14 -0.13
C GLN A 191 12.48 -4.72 1.28
N LYS A 192 12.30 -3.86 2.29
CA LYS A 192 12.51 -4.20 3.70
C LYS A 192 11.42 -3.66 4.60
N PHE A 193 11.12 -4.42 5.65
CA PHE A 193 10.30 -3.95 6.76
C PHE A 193 11.05 -2.92 7.61
N ARG A 194 10.32 -1.91 8.09
CA ARG A 194 10.79 -0.92 9.07
C ARG A 194 10.07 -1.13 10.39
N GLY A 195 10.82 -1.19 11.49
CA GLY A 195 10.31 -1.50 12.82
C GLY A 195 10.29 -2.98 13.17
N TYR A 196 10.83 -3.86 12.31
CA TYR A 196 10.86 -5.31 12.59
C TYR A 196 11.79 -5.64 13.77
N GLU A 197 12.89 -4.90 13.87
CA GLU A 197 13.90 -5.02 14.91
C GLU A 197 13.35 -4.79 16.32
N ILE A 198 12.38 -3.88 16.46
CA ILE A 198 11.75 -3.55 17.75
C ILE A 198 10.59 -4.48 18.12
N LEU A 199 10.13 -5.36 17.21
CA LEU A 199 9.06 -6.30 17.53
C LEU A 199 9.55 -7.34 18.54
N GLN A 200 8.73 -7.57 19.55
CA GLN A 200 8.89 -8.67 20.49
C GLN A 200 8.81 -9.99 19.73
N LYS A 201 9.75 -10.89 20.03
CA LYS A 201 9.90 -12.19 19.39
C LYS A 201 9.63 -13.27 20.42
N PHE A 202 8.80 -14.23 20.05
CA PHE A 202 8.37 -15.32 20.91
C PHE A 202 8.84 -16.65 20.34
N CYS A 203 8.54 -17.73 21.06
CA CYS A 203 8.76 -19.11 20.64
C CYS A 203 10.26 -19.43 20.40
N LEU A 204 10.53 -20.70 20.09
CA LEU A 204 11.85 -21.21 19.71
C LEU A 204 12.30 -20.63 18.35
N CYS A 205 11.37 -20.32 17.46
CA CYS A 205 11.66 -19.76 16.13
C CYS A 205 12.06 -18.28 16.15
N ARG A 206 11.91 -17.59 17.29
CA ARG A 206 12.22 -16.14 17.45
C ARG A 206 11.53 -15.26 16.42
N GLN A 207 10.25 -15.53 16.18
CA GLN A 207 9.42 -14.75 15.26
C GLN A 207 8.47 -13.80 16.01
N PRO A 208 8.06 -12.69 15.40
CA PRO A 208 6.99 -11.85 15.94
C PRO A 208 5.67 -12.62 16.05
N LEU A 209 4.75 -12.09 16.86
CA LEU A 209 3.39 -12.59 16.97
C LEU A 209 2.70 -12.57 15.59
N ASN A 210 2.18 -13.71 15.16
CA ASN A 210 1.24 -13.81 14.05
C ASN A 210 -0.13 -14.22 14.61
N PRO A 211 -1.15 -13.33 14.62
CA PRO A 211 -2.49 -13.63 15.11
C PRO A 211 -3.18 -14.83 14.44
N ASP A 212 -2.76 -15.22 13.24
CA ASP A 212 -3.36 -16.35 12.51
C ASP A 212 -2.86 -17.71 13.04
N ARG A 213 -1.80 -17.71 13.86
CA ARG A 213 -1.20 -18.93 14.42
C ARG A 213 -1.72 -19.20 15.82
N LYS A 214 -1.68 -20.47 16.22
CA LYS A 214 -2.07 -20.93 17.56
C LYS A 214 -0.87 -20.94 18.49
N TYR A 215 -1.08 -20.49 19.72
CA TYR A 215 -0.04 -20.39 20.74
C TYR A 215 -0.46 -21.07 22.04
N ILE A 216 0.53 -21.48 22.82
CA ILE A 216 0.40 -21.95 24.20
C ILE A 216 1.43 -21.23 25.07
N GLN A 217 1.03 -20.85 26.28
CA GLN A 217 1.92 -20.21 27.25
C GLN A 217 2.47 -21.26 28.23
N CYS A 218 3.77 -21.21 28.51
CA CYS A 218 4.38 -22.04 29.55
C CYS A 218 3.97 -21.52 30.94
N ASP A 219 3.48 -22.39 31.81
CA ASP A 219 3.04 -22.04 33.16
C ASP A 219 4.18 -21.62 34.09
N SER A 220 5.42 -22.03 33.79
CA SER A 220 6.61 -21.66 34.57
C SER A 220 7.21 -20.34 34.09
N CYS A 221 7.75 -20.28 32.87
CA CYS A 221 8.47 -19.10 32.38
C CYS A 221 7.58 -18.02 31.75
N LYS A 222 6.28 -18.29 31.57
CA LYS A 222 5.30 -17.37 30.94
C LYS A 222 5.60 -16.98 29.49
N GLU A 223 6.55 -17.65 28.84
CA GLU A 223 6.84 -17.50 27.40
C GLU A 223 5.78 -18.19 26.53
N TRP A 224 5.59 -17.64 25.33
CA TRP A 224 4.62 -18.12 24.35
C TRP A 224 5.29 -18.94 23.24
N TYR A 225 4.66 -20.04 22.86
CA TYR A 225 5.16 -20.97 21.85
C TYR A 225 4.07 -21.28 20.82
N HIS A 226 4.45 -21.35 19.54
CA HIS A 226 3.57 -21.91 18.52
C HIS A 226 3.34 -23.39 18.80
N LEU A 227 2.11 -23.86 18.71
CA LEU A 227 1.79 -25.28 18.97
C LEU A 227 2.64 -26.22 18.11
N GLU A 228 2.76 -25.91 16.83
CA GLU A 228 3.56 -26.68 15.86
C GLU A 228 5.06 -26.70 16.20
N CYS A 229 5.61 -25.62 16.76
CA CYS A 229 7.03 -25.56 17.12
C CYS A 229 7.37 -26.45 18.32
N VAL A 230 6.38 -26.80 19.14
CA VAL A 230 6.54 -27.66 20.32
C VAL A 230 5.84 -29.02 20.15
N GLY A 231 5.38 -29.33 18.93
CA GLY A 231 4.78 -30.64 18.59
C GLY A 231 3.42 -30.90 19.24
N ILE A 232 2.69 -29.85 19.60
CA ILE A 232 1.34 -29.96 20.18
C ILE A 232 0.30 -29.86 19.07
N ILE A 233 -0.67 -30.77 19.11
CA ILE A 233 -1.86 -30.74 18.25
C ILE A 233 -2.98 -30.05 19.04
N GLU A 234 -3.73 -29.16 18.42
CA GLU A 234 -4.75 -28.31 19.07
C GLU A 234 -5.76 -29.13 19.90
N GLU A 235 -6.18 -30.30 19.41
CA GLU A 235 -7.09 -31.22 20.11
C GLU A 235 -6.56 -31.75 21.45
N LYS A 236 -5.23 -31.72 21.65
CA LYS A 236 -4.58 -32.18 22.89
C LYS A 236 -4.44 -31.07 23.93
N ILE A 237 -4.81 -29.84 23.59
CA ILE A 237 -4.82 -28.72 24.53
C ILE A 237 -6.06 -28.87 25.41
N GLY A 238 -5.94 -29.72 26.43
CA GLY A 238 -6.88 -29.72 27.55
C GLY A 238 -6.59 -28.57 28.51
N ASN A 239 -7.34 -28.51 29.61
CA ASN A 239 -7.12 -27.55 30.72
C ASN A 239 -5.89 -27.87 31.58
N ASN A 240 -4.91 -28.59 31.04
CA ASN A 240 -3.72 -28.99 31.78
C ASN A 240 -2.62 -27.94 31.68
N ASN A 241 -1.86 -27.77 32.75
CA ASN A 241 -0.69 -26.91 32.76
C ASN A 241 0.32 -27.36 31.69
N TYR A 242 0.88 -26.40 30.96
CA TYR A 242 1.91 -26.63 29.97
C TYR A 242 3.28 -26.15 30.47
N PHE A 243 4.27 -27.02 30.37
CA PHE A 243 5.67 -26.69 30.66
C PHE A 243 6.51 -26.90 29.39
N CYS A 244 7.25 -25.87 28.98
CA CYS A 244 8.13 -25.96 27.82
C CYS A 244 9.37 -26.85 28.12
N GLN A 245 10.08 -27.29 27.08
CA GLN A 245 11.24 -28.18 27.20
C GLN A 245 12.38 -27.65 28.10
N ILE A 246 12.41 -26.34 28.37
CA ILE A 246 13.42 -25.71 29.23
C ILE A 246 12.98 -25.74 30.71
N CYS A 247 11.68 -25.83 30.97
CA CYS A 247 11.09 -25.74 32.32
C CYS A 247 10.58 -27.09 32.86
N GLN A 248 10.58 -28.14 32.03
CA GLN A 248 10.37 -29.52 32.47
C GLN A 248 11.61 -30.01 33.23
#